data_AF-A0A453NG11-F1
#
_entry.id   AF-A0A453NG11-F1
#
_cell.length_a   1.000
_cell.length_b   1.000
_cell.length_c   1.000
_cell.angle_alpha   90.00
_cell.angle_beta   90.00
_cell.angle_gamma   90.00
#
_symmetry.space_group_name_H-M   'P 1'
#
loop_
_entity.id
_entity.type
_entity.pdbx_description
1 polymer ?
#
loop_
_entity_poly.entity_id
_entity_poly.type
_entity_poly.pdbx_seq_one_letter_code
_entity_poly.pdbx_strand_id
1 'polypeptide(L)'
;MESLCVVAGKHVWSVRVDLHVLDNEGNLIDAANIAALAALSTFRRPECTVGGDDGQQVTVHDSEVRDPLPLTIHHLPIAVTFAYFGDGNIMVIDPTYKEEAVMGGRMTATINSNGDVCAIQKAGGEGVMSSVIMQCLRIASVKAADITSKIKREVDDYTTEKALQKVKRTPALVAKKVNVPDVTMKESTHSALENQASKAPNDGQQISKGIHTPKEFH
;
A
#
# COMPACT_ATOMS: atom_id res chain seq x y z
N MET A 1 -3.53 -0.32 13.56
CA MET A 1 -4.59 0.66 13.23
C MET A 1 -4.12 2.09 13.54
N GLU A 2 -3.43 2.30 14.65
CA GLU A 2 -2.88 3.61 15.05
C GLU A 2 -1.95 4.24 13.99
N SER A 3 -1.15 3.43 13.28
CA SER A 3 -0.25 3.88 12.22
C SER A 3 -0.93 4.49 10.98
N LEU A 4 -2.26 4.37 10.87
CA LEU A 4 -3.06 4.96 9.79
C LEU A 4 -3.69 6.30 10.17
N CYS A 5 -3.65 6.69 11.45
CA CYS A 5 -4.16 7.98 11.90
C CYS A 5 -3.20 9.10 11.46
N VAL A 6 -3.74 10.13 10.79
CA VAL A 6 -2.97 11.30 10.36
C VAL A 6 -3.19 12.44 11.33
N VAL A 7 -4.45 12.77 11.62
CA VAL A 7 -4.86 13.77 12.62
C VAL A 7 -5.99 13.17 13.46
N ALA A 8 -5.77 13.02 14.76
CA ALA A 8 -6.72 12.40 15.67
C ALA A 8 -8.10 13.09 15.60
N GLY A 9 -9.15 12.28 15.45
CA GLY A 9 -10.53 12.77 15.35
C GLY A 9 -10.87 13.55 14.07
N LYS A 10 -9.95 13.65 13.09
CA LYS A 10 -10.16 14.38 11.83
C LYS A 10 -9.86 13.58 10.58
N HIS A 11 -8.63 13.05 10.48
CA HIS A 11 -8.15 12.41 9.25
C HIS A 11 -7.45 11.08 9.54
N VAL A 12 -7.90 10.03 8.85
CA VAL A 12 -7.36 8.66 8.94
C VAL A 12 -7.37 8.03 7.56
N TRP A 13 -6.38 7.18 7.27
CA TRP A 13 -6.39 6.37 6.06
C TRP A 13 -7.41 5.24 6.17
N SER A 14 -8.28 5.13 5.17
CA SER A 14 -9.15 3.97 4.97
C SER A 14 -8.52 3.04 3.94
N VAL A 15 -8.21 1.81 4.35
CA VAL A 15 -7.63 0.78 3.46
C VAL A 15 -8.73 -0.22 3.13
N ARG A 16 -8.97 -0.42 1.83
CA ARG A 16 -9.91 -1.40 1.29
C ARG A 16 -9.15 -2.42 0.46
N VAL A 17 -9.48 -3.69 0.64
CA VAL A 17 -8.97 -4.80 -0.16
C VAL A 17 -10.15 -5.41 -0.90
N ASP A 18 -10.06 -5.47 -2.23
CA ASP A 18 -11.06 -6.10 -3.09
C ASP A 18 -10.47 -7.41 -3.63
N LEU A 19 -11.21 -8.51 -3.46
CA LEU A 19 -10.83 -9.84 -3.94
C LEU A 19 -11.76 -10.26 -5.07
N HIS A 20 -11.18 -10.63 -6.21
CA HIS A 20 -11.90 -11.10 -7.38
C HIS A 20 -11.57 -12.57 -7.63
N VAL A 21 -12.58 -13.42 -7.59
CA VAL A 21 -12.43 -14.86 -7.86
C VAL A 21 -12.50 -15.07 -9.36
N LEU A 22 -11.38 -15.51 -9.94
CA LEU A 22 -11.29 -15.75 -11.38
C LEU A 22 -11.62 -17.20 -11.74
N ASP A 23 -11.13 -18.13 -10.92
CA ASP A 23 -11.36 -19.56 -11.04
C ASP A 23 -11.49 -20.17 -9.64
N ASN A 24 -12.41 -21.12 -9.48
CA ASN A 24 -12.70 -21.77 -8.21
C ASN A 24 -12.51 -23.28 -8.34
N GLU A 25 -11.30 -23.73 -8.05
CA GLU A 25 -10.93 -25.15 -8.01
C GLU A 25 -10.90 -25.73 -6.58
N GLY A 26 -11.55 -25.05 -5.62
CA GLY A 26 -11.63 -25.46 -4.22
C GLY A 26 -10.89 -24.51 -3.27
N ASN A 27 -11.16 -24.65 -1.97
CA ASN A 27 -10.54 -23.95 -0.85
C ASN A 27 -10.37 -22.44 -1.03
N LEU A 28 -11.44 -21.79 -1.46
CA LEU A 28 -11.45 -20.37 -1.77
C LEU A 28 -11.06 -19.48 -0.57
N ILE A 29 -11.33 -19.94 0.66
CA ILE A 29 -11.05 -19.19 1.89
C ILE A 29 -9.54 -18.99 2.07
N ASP A 30 -8.76 -20.06 1.92
CA ASP A 30 -7.31 -20.01 2.12
C ASP A 30 -6.66 -19.21 0.98
N ALA A 31 -7.11 -19.41 -0.26
CA ALA A 31 -6.65 -18.64 -1.42
C ALA A 31 -6.93 -17.13 -1.26
N ALA A 32 -8.14 -16.76 -0.86
CA ALA A 32 -8.54 -15.38 -0.59
C ALA A 32 -7.73 -14.75 0.56
N ASN A 33 -7.49 -15.51 1.63
CA ASN A 33 -6.66 -15.07 2.75
C ASN A 33 -5.21 -14.76 2.29
N ILE A 34 -4.57 -15.68 1.56
CA ILE A 34 -3.21 -15.49 1.04
C ILE A 34 -3.17 -14.28 0.10
N ALA A 35 -4.14 -14.15 -0.80
CA ALA A 35 -4.23 -13.03 -1.74
C ALA A 35 -4.35 -11.69 -1.01
N ALA A 36 -5.20 -11.60 0.01
CA ALA A 36 -5.36 -10.39 0.82
C ALA A 36 -4.07 -10.02 1.57
N LEU A 37 -3.40 -11.00 2.17
CA LEU A 37 -2.13 -10.77 2.90
C LEU A 37 -1.01 -10.31 1.96
N ALA A 38 -0.89 -10.92 0.79
CA ALA A 38 0.08 -10.53 -0.23
C ALA A 38 -0.21 -9.11 -0.75
N ALA A 39 -1.48 -8.80 -1.03
CA ALA A 39 -1.90 -7.47 -1.46
C ALA A 39 -1.58 -6.40 -0.41
N LEU A 40 -1.92 -6.62 0.86
CA LEU A 40 -1.62 -5.70 1.95
C LEU A 40 -0.10 -5.50 2.15
N SER A 41 0.68 -6.57 2.01
CA SER A 41 2.14 -6.52 2.22
C SER A 41 2.89 -5.80 1.10
N THR A 42 2.36 -5.88 -0.12
CA THR A 42 2.92 -5.21 -1.31
C THR A 42 2.36 -3.81 -1.53
N PHE A 43 1.21 -3.49 -0.95
CA PHE A 43 0.60 -2.16 -1.04
C PHE A 43 1.51 -1.08 -0.46
N ARG A 44 1.51 0.08 -1.10
CA ARG A 44 2.20 1.28 -0.63
C ARG A 44 1.21 2.45 -0.69
N ARG A 45 1.03 3.14 0.44
CA ARG A 45 0.18 4.34 0.53
C ARG A 45 0.98 5.59 0.17
N PRO A 46 0.35 6.64 -0.39
CA PRO A 46 1.04 7.91 -0.58
C PRO A 46 1.48 8.52 0.75
N GLU A 47 2.58 9.26 0.70
CA GLU A 47 3.06 10.02 1.85
C GLU A 47 2.20 11.28 2.05
N CYS A 48 2.01 11.70 3.30
CA CYS A 48 1.33 12.94 3.60
C CYS A 48 2.13 13.75 4.63
N THR A 49 2.12 15.06 4.49
CA THR A 49 2.65 15.99 5.49
C THR A 49 1.52 16.71 6.21
N VAL A 50 1.68 16.86 7.52
CA VAL A 50 0.78 17.65 8.34
C VAL A 50 1.42 19.01 8.60
N GLY A 51 0.68 20.09 8.37
CA GLY A 51 1.14 21.47 8.51
C GLY A 51 0.02 22.45 8.81
N GLY A 52 0.27 23.73 8.49
CA GLY A 52 -0.58 24.85 8.88
C GLY A 52 -0.38 25.28 10.33
N ASP A 53 -0.83 26.49 10.67
CA ASP A 53 -0.61 27.10 11.99
C ASP A 53 -1.23 26.26 13.13
N ASP A 54 -2.31 25.55 12.83
CA ASP A 54 -3.03 24.68 13.79
C ASP A 54 -2.58 23.21 13.73
N GLY A 55 -1.64 22.85 12.83
CA GLY A 55 -1.17 21.48 12.63
C GLY A 55 -2.26 20.51 12.12
N GLN A 56 -3.25 21.02 11.39
CA GLN A 56 -4.42 20.24 10.93
C GLN A 56 -4.51 20.12 9.41
N GLN A 57 -3.71 20.88 8.66
CA GLN A 57 -3.73 20.82 7.21
C GLN A 57 -2.96 19.57 6.76
N VAL A 58 -3.62 18.72 5.98
CA VAL A 58 -3.01 17.50 5.43
C VAL A 58 -2.77 17.69 3.93
N THR A 59 -1.51 17.58 3.52
CA THR A 59 -1.12 17.56 2.10
C THR A 59 -0.68 16.16 1.74
N VAL A 60 -1.40 15.52 0.82
CA VAL A 60 -1.02 14.20 0.25
C VAL A 60 -0.11 14.44 -0.94
N HIS A 61 1.02 13.73 -0.97
CA HIS A 61 2.01 13.84 -2.03
C HIS A 61 1.84 12.73 -3.05
N ASP A 62 1.92 13.08 -4.33
CA ASP A 62 1.94 12.10 -5.42
C ASP A 62 3.20 11.24 -5.37
N SER A 63 3.11 10.02 -5.91
CA SER A 63 4.21 9.06 -5.91
C SER A 63 5.44 9.49 -6.71
N GLU A 64 5.30 10.51 -7.58
CA GLU A 64 6.41 11.11 -8.32
C GLU A 64 7.20 12.13 -7.48
N VAL A 65 6.55 12.72 -6.46
CA VAL A 65 7.13 13.75 -5.60
C VAL A 65 7.72 13.13 -4.34
N ARG A 66 7.02 12.16 -3.74
CA ARG A 66 7.49 11.44 -2.56
C ARG A 66 7.27 9.94 -2.70
N ASP A 67 8.19 9.18 -2.12
CA ASP A 67 8.12 7.73 -2.18
C ASP A 67 6.93 7.20 -1.34
N PRO A 68 6.07 6.36 -1.93
CA PRO A 68 4.99 5.72 -1.19
C PRO A 68 5.49 4.83 -0.04
N LEU A 69 4.79 4.87 1.08
CA LEU A 69 5.15 4.17 2.31
C LEU A 69 4.43 2.81 2.44
N PRO A 70 5.10 1.76 2.96
CA PRO A 70 4.43 0.50 3.28
C PRO A 70 3.45 0.64 4.44
N LEU A 71 2.53 -0.32 4.53
CA LEU A 71 1.69 -0.49 5.71
C LEU A 71 2.49 -1.19 6.82
N THR A 72 2.22 -0.83 8.07
CA THR A 72 2.75 -1.56 9.24
C THR A 72 1.89 -2.80 9.46
N ILE A 73 2.44 -3.98 9.13
CA ILE A 73 1.79 -5.28 9.35
C ILE A 73 2.55 -6.02 10.45
N HIS A 74 1.88 -6.31 11.56
CA HIS A 74 2.52 -6.95 12.72
C HIS A 74 2.59 -8.47 12.61
N HIS A 75 1.59 -9.09 12.00
CA HIS A 75 1.50 -10.54 11.85
C HIS A 75 0.73 -10.92 10.57
N LEU A 76 1.01 -12.10 10.04
CA LEU A 76 0.36 -12.67 8.85
C LEU A 76 -0.48 -13.88 9.29
N PRO A 77 -1.78 -13.70 9.59
CA PRO A 77 -2.66 -14.79 10.00
C PRO A 77 -3.05 -15.66 8.80
N ILE A 78 -2.52 -16.88 8.73
CA ILE A 78 -2.75 -17.82 7.64
C ILE A 78 -3.94 -18.72 7.94
N ALA A 79 -4.91 -18.75 7.04
CA ALA A 79 -6.00 -19.73 7.06
C ALA A 79 -5.54 -21.08 6.51
N VAL A 80 -5.89 -22.16 7.21
CA VAL A 80 -5.67 -23.55 6.79
C VAL A 80 -6.97 -24.31 6.96
N THR A 81 -7.52 -24.79 5.86
CA THR A 81 -8.80 -25.49 5.80
C THR A 81 -8.63 -27.01 5.70
N PHE A 82 -9.40 -27.71 6.52
CA PHE A 82 -9.49 -29.16 6.61
C PHE A 82 -10.89 -29.60 6.18
N ALA A 83 -10.99 -30.61 5.32
CA ALA A 83 -12.22 -31.28 4.95
C ALA A 83 -12.30 -32.66 5.60
N TYR A 84 -13.50 -33.03 6.04
CA TYR A 84 -13.79 -34.30 6.70
C TYR A 84 -14.65 -35.21 5.82
N PHE A 85 -14.32 -36.50 5.82
CA PHE A 85 -15.05 -37.54 5.09
C PHE A 85 -15.27 -38.77 5.96
N GLY A 86 -16.31 -39.53 5.63
CA GLY A 86 -16.60 -40.83 6.23
C GLY A 86 -16.85 -40.74 7.74
N ASP A 87 -17.79 -39.88 8.15
CA ASP A 87 -18.14 -39.62 9.55
C ASP A 87 -16.97 -39.07 10.38
N GLY A 88 -16.17 -38.18 9.78
CA GLY A 88 -15.03 -37.54 10.44
C GLY A 88 -13.78 -38.42 10.63
N ASN A 89 -13.74 -39.60 10.02
CA ASN A 89 -12.61 -40.53 10.14
C ASN A 89 -11.44 -40.20 9.19
N ILE A 90 -11.74 -39.56 8.05
CA ILE A 90 -10.75 -39.17 7.06
C ILE A 90 -10.70 -37.64 7.01
N MET A 91 -9.49 -37.10 7.02
CA MET A 91 -9.26 -35.66 6.97
C MET A 91 -8.27 -35.34 5.84
N VAL A 92 -8.64 -34.37 5.01
CA VAL A 92 -7.82 -33.82 3.93
C VAL A 92 -7.58 -32.33 4.19
N ILE A 93 -6.42 -31.83 3.77
CA ILE A 93 -6.05 -30.42 3.85
C ILE A 93 -6.12 -29.86 2.44
N ASP A 94 -6.61 -28.63 2.29
CA ASP A 94 -6.72 -27.96 1.00
C ASP A 94 -7.61 -28.74 0.01
N PRO A 95 -8.91 -28.89 0.31
CA PRO A 95 -9.81 -29.68 -0.51
C PRO A 95 -10.01 -29.04 -1.89
N THR A 96 -9.84 -29.85 -2.92
CA THR A 96 -10.21 -29.51 -4.31
C THR A 96 -11.72 -29.35 -4.46
N TYR A 97 -12.17 -28.74 -5.56
CA TYR A 97 -13.59 -28.56 -5.87
C TYR A 97 -14.40 -29.87 -5.76
N LYS A 98 -13.82 -30.99 -6.22
CA LYS A 98 -14.47 -32.32 -6.15
C LYS A 98 -14.54 -32.85 -4.72
N GLU A 99 -13.51 -32.60 -3.92
CA GLU A 99 -13.47 -32.99 -2.51
C GLU A 99 -14.45 -32.16 -1.68
N GLU A 100 -14.53 -30.84 -1.93
CA GLU A 100 -15.52 -29.97 -1.30
C GLU A 100 -16.96 -30.39 -1.63
N ALA A 101 -17.21 -30.90 -2.85
CA ALA A 101 -18.53 -31.33 -3.27
C ALA A 101 -19.04 -32.59 -2.51
N VAL A 102 -18.13 -33.39 -1.93
CA VAL A 102 -18.47 -34.66 -1.28
C VAL A 102 -18.06 -34.72 0.20
N MET A 103 -17.51 -33.64 0.76
CA MET A 103 -17.13 -33.59 2.17
C MET A 103 -18.36 -33.56 3.09
N GLY A 104 -18.26 -34.25 4.22
CA GLY A 104 -19.29 -34.24 5.26
C GLY A 104 -19.21 -33.01 6.18
N GLY A 105 -18.07 -32.31 6.17
CA GLY A 105 -17.87 -31.06 6.90
C GLY A 105 -16.48 -30.48 6.69
N ARG A 106 -16.26 -29.27 7.19
CA ARG A 106 -14.94 -28.61 7.17
C ARG A 106 -14.64 -27.84 8.44
N MET A 107 -13.36 -27.60 8.65
CA MET A 107 -12.85 -26.69 9.66
C MET A 107 -11.74 -25.83 9.09
N THR A 108 -11.82 -24.51 9.28
CA THR A 108 -10.74 -23.58 8.94
C THR A 108 -10.11 -23.07 10.24
N ALA A 109 -8.79 -23.20 10.36
CA ALA A 109 -8.02 -22.62 11.45
C ALA A 109 -7.14 -21.49 10.91
N THR A 110 -7.16 -20.34 11.57
CA THR A 110 -6.31 -19.20 11.23
C THR A 110 -5.23 -19.04 12.28
N ILE A 111 -3.96 -19.11 11.88
CA ILE A 111 -2.81 -19.11 12.79
C ILE A 111 -1.80 -18.04 12.37
N ASN A 112 -1.28 -17.29 13.34
CA ASN A 112 -0.27 -16.27 13.10
C ASN A 112 1.16 -16.86 13.04
N SER A 113 2.15 -16.03 12.73
CA SER A 113 3.57 -16.43 12.67
C SER A 113 4.16 -16.85 14.02
N ASN A 114 3.50 -16.53 15.13
CA ASN A 114 3.94 -16.90 16.48
C ASN A 114 3.38 -18.26 16.91
N GLY A 115 2.51 -18.88 16.09
CA GLY A 115 1.82 -20.12 16.40
C GLY A 115 0.53 -19.94 17.18
N ASP A 116 0.07 -18.70 17.41
CA ASP A 116 -1.19 -18.43 18.10
C ASP A 116 -2.37 -18.61 17.15
N VAL A 117 -3.44 -19.19 17.67
CA VAL A 117 -4.71 -19.33 16.96
C VAL A 117 -5.45 -18.00 16.99
N CYS A 118 -5.69 -17.42 15.82
CA CYS A 118 -6.49 -16.20 15.65
C CYS A 118 -7.99 -16.51 15.55
N ALA A 119 -8.34 -17.59 14.85
CA ALA A 119 -9.73 -18.00 14.66
C ALA A 119 -9.83 -19.50 14.36
N ILE A 120 -10.94 -20.11 14.76
CA ILE A 120 -11.34 -21.46 14.34
C ILE A 120 -12.79 -21.38 13.90
N GLN A 121 -13.07 -21.85 12.69
CA GLN A 121 -14.41 -21.95 12.15
C GLN A 121 -14.69 -23.39 11.73
N LYS A 122 -15.53 -24.09 12.50
CA LYS A 122 -16.12 -25.36 12.06
C LYS A 122 -17.49 -25.07 11.48
N ALA A 123 -17.59 -25.07 10.15
CA ALA A 123 -18.83 -24.74 9.45
C ALA A 123 -19.73 -25.97 9.34
N GLY A 124 -20.55 -26.22 10.37
CA GLY A 124 -21.55 -27.30 10.36
C GLY A 124 -20.97 -28.68 10.05
N GLY A 125 -21.79 -29.54 9.45
CA GLY A 125 -21.40 -30.87 8.99
C GLY A 125 -21.25 -31.91 10.10
N GLU A 126 -20.52 -32.98 9.78
CA GLU A 126 -20.28 -34.13 10.65
C GLU A 126 -19.64 -33.75 12.00
N GLY A 127 -19.93 -34.54 13.04
CA GLY A 127 -19.29 -34.41 14.34
C GLY A 127 -17.80 -34.76 14.25
N VAL A 128 -16.94 -33.97 14.89
CA VAL A 128 -15.49 -34.21 14.91
C VAL A 128 -15.03 -34.29 16.36
N MET A 129 -14.27 -35.34 16.68
CA MET A 129 -13.71 -35.50 18.03
C MET A 129 -12.72 -34.38 18.35
N SER A 130 -12.69 -33.94 19.61
CA SER A 130 -11.75 -32.90 20.07
C SER A 130 -10.28 -33.26 19.81
N SER A 131 -9.93 -34.55 19.93
CA SER A 131 -8.58 -35.04 19.61
C SER A 131 -8.16 -34.76 18.16
N VAL A 132 -9.09 -34.90 17.21
CA VAL A 132 -8.87 -34.63 15.79
C VAL A 132 -8.71 -33.13 15.56
N ILE A 133 -9.52 -32.29 16.22
CA ILE A 133 -9.37 -30.83 16.16
C ILE A 133 -7.98 -30.41 16.65
N MET A 134 -7.52 -30.96 17.77
CA MET A 134 -6.18 -30.68 18.30
C MET A 134 -5.06 -31.18 17.36
N GLN A 135 -5.29 -32.26 16.62
CA GLN A 135 -4.37 -32.69 15.57
C GLN A 135 -4.35 -31.70 14.39
N CYS A 136 -5.52 -31.24 13.93
CA CYS A 136 -5.63 -30.23 12.87
C CYS A 136 -4.87 -28.96 13.24
N LEU A 137 -5.03 -28.46 14.47
CA LEU A 137 -4.36 -27.22 14.91
C LEU A 137 -2.83 -27.34 14.90
N ARG A 138 -2.30 -28.49 15.32
CA ARG A 138 -0.85 -28.76 15.23
C ARG A 138 -0.36 -28.76 13.79
N ILE A 139 -1.11 -29.39 12.88
CA ILE A 139 -0.76 -29.41 11.46
C ILE A 139 -0.87 -28.01 10.84
N ALA A 140 -1.96 -27.29 11.16
CA ALA A 140 -2.19 -25.93 10.70
C ALA A 140 -1.05 -25.00 11.14
N SER A 141 -0.52 -25.16 12.35
CA SER A 141 0.61 -24.36 12.84
C SER A 141 1.85 -24.53 11.97
N VAL A 142 2.19 -25.78 11.62
CA VAL A 142 3.32 -26.07 10.71
C VAL A 142 3.06 -25.49 9.32
N LYS A 143 1.85 -25.68 8.77
CA LYS A 143 1.49 -25.18 7.44
C LYS A 143 1.46 -23.65 7.37
N ALA A 144 0.96 -22.99 8.41
CA ALA A 144 0.95 -21.53 8.50
C ALA A 144 2.37 -20.96 8.49
N ALA A 145 3.32 -21.60 9.19
CA ALA A 145 4.73 -21.19 9.17
C ALA A 145 5.36 -21.33 7.77
N ASP A 146 5.11 -22.45 7.08
CA ASP A 146 5.58 -22.68 5.72
C ASP A 146 5.04 -21.62 4.74
N ILE A 147 3.71 -21.39 4.77
CA ILE A 147 3.03 -20.42 3.89
C ILE A 147 3.51 -19.00 4.20
N THR A 148 3.62 -18.63 5.48
CA THR A 148 4.13 -17.31 5.90
C THR A 148 5.54 -17.07 5.33
N SER A 149 6.41 -18.07 5.38
CA SER A 149 7.77 -17.98 4.86
C SER A 149 7.78 -17.77 3.35
N LYS A 150 6.90 -18.46 2.61
CA LYS A 150 6.73 -18.25 1.17
C LYS A 150 6.22 -16.84 0.86
N ILE A 151 5.16 -16.37 1.53
CA ILE A 151 4.62 -15.02 1.32
C ILE A 151 5.71 -13.97 1.54
N LYS A 152 6.45 -14.05 2.65
CA LYS A 152 7.53 -13.10 2.94
C LYS A 152 8.58 -13.07 1.84
N ARG A 153 9.07 -14.25 1.41
CA ARG A 153 10.05 -14.36 0.33
C ARG A 153 9.55 -13.70 -0.96
N GLU A 154 8.36 -14.08 -1.43
CA GLU A 154 7.83 -13.54 -2.69
C GLU A 154 7.55 -12.03 -2.61
N VAL A 155 7.11 -11.53 -1.45
CA VAL A 155 6.91 -10.10 -1.21
C VAL A 155 8.23 -9.33 -1.22
N ASP A 156 9.28 -9.88 -0.62
CA ASP A 156 10.62 -9.28 -0.59
C ASP A 156 11.24 -9.24 -1.99
N ASP A 157 11.13 -10.33 -2.76
CA ASP A 157 11.59 -10.41 -4.14
C ASP A 157 10.84 -9.38 -5.03
N TYR A 158 9.51 -9.33 -4.95
CA TYR A 158 8.70 -8.35 -5.65
C TYR A 158 9.06 -6.90 -5.29
N THR A 159 9.25 -6.62 -3.99
CA THR A 159 9.60 -5.27 -3.51
C THR A 159 10.98 -4.86 -4.01
N THR A 160 11.94 -5.79 -4.00
CA THR A 160 13.30 -5.58 -4.50
C THR A 160 13.29 -5.30 -6.00
N GLU A 161 12.56 -6.08 -6.79
CA GLU A 161 12.47 -5.88 -8.23
C GLU A 161 11.85 -4.50 -8.56
N LYS A 162 10.77 -4.13 -7.88
CA LYS A 162 10.14 -2.80 -8.01
C LYS A 162 11.11 -1.67 -7.68
N ALA A 163 11.93 -1.82 -6.64
CA ALA A 163 12.93 -0.82 -6.27
C ALA A 163 14.01 -0.69 -7.35
N LEU A 164 14.50 -1.81 -7.90
CA LEU A 164 15.49 -1.79 -8.99
C LEU A 164 14.93 -1.17 -10.28
N GLN A 165 13.67 -1.41 -10.60
CA GLN A 165 13.00 -0.79 -11.76
C GLN A 165 12.89 0.73 -11.61
N LYS A 166 12.63 1.25 -10.40
CA LYS A 166 12.67 2.69 -10.13
C LYS A 166 14.05 3.29 -10.42
N VAL A 167 15.12 2.64 -9.95
CA VAL A 167 16.51 3.10 -10.20
C VAL A 167 16.82 3.15 -11.70
N LYS A 168 16.38 2.16 -12.48
CA LYS A 168 16.56 2.14 -13.94
C LYS A 168 15.78 3.22 -14.68
N ARG A 169 14.62 3.62 -14.15
CA ARG A 169 13.76 4.70 -14.71
C ARG A 169 14.25 6.11 -14.39
N THR A 170 15.26 6.26 -13.54
CA THR A 170 15.92 7.53 -13.26
C THR A 170 17.27 7.66 -14.00
N PRO A 171 17.33 7.79 -15.35
CA PRO A 171 18.55 8.19 -16.02
C PRO A 171 18.66 9.74 -16.06
N ALA A 172 19.72 10.27 -15.45
CA ALA A 172 20.40 11.53 -15.82
C ALA A 172 19.56 12.83 -16.00
N LEU A 173 18.77 13.24 -15.01
CA LEU A 173 18.25 14.63 -14.94
C LEU A 173 18.97 15.54 -13.93
N VAL A 174 20.10 15.12 -13.37
CA VAL A 174 20.94 15.97 -12.50
C VAL A 174 22.35 16.10 -13.09
N ALA A 175 22.52 17.12 -13.93
CA ALA A 175 23.68 18.03 -14.02
C ALA A 175 23.76 18.71 -15.39
N LYS A 176 22.79 19.57 -15.73
CA LYS A 176 23.07 20.66 -16.69
C LYS A 176 23.84 21.74 -15.94
N LYS A 177 25.17 21.63 -15.87
CA LYS A 177 26.02 22.77 -15.52
C LYS A 177 25.85 23.80 -16.63
N VAL A 178 25.12 24.88 -16.36
CA VAL A 178 25.14 26.07 -17.21
C VAL A 178 26.53 26.67 -17.08
N ASN A 179 27.37 26.46 -18.09
CA ASN A 179 28.69 27.05 -18.17
C ASN A 179 28.53 28.42 -18.83
N VAL A 180 28.60 29.49 -18.05
CA VAL A 180 28.74 30.85 -18.58
C VAL A 180 30.24 31.09 -18.76
N PRO A 181 30.75 31.41 -19.97
CA PRO A 181 32.16 31.75 -20.14
C PRO A 181 32.47 33.09 -19.48
N ASP A 182 33.49 33.08 -18.63
CA ASP A 182 34.07 34.27 -17.99
C ASP A 182 34.83 35.08 -19.06
N VAL A 183 34.23 36.18 -19.51
CA VAL A 183 34.89 37.12 -20.44
C VAL A 183 35.75 38.06 -19.62
N THR A 184 37.04 37.78 -19.58
CA THR A 184 38.06 38.66 -19.02
C THR A 184 38.26 39.86 -19.96
N MET A 185 37.72 41.02 -19.60
CA MET A 185 38.05 42.30 -20.23
C MET A 185 39.18 42.98 -19.45
N LYS A 186 40.28 43.28 -20.15
CA LYS A 186 41.44 44.02 -19.64
C LYS A 186 41.07 45.47 -19.33
N GLU A 187 41.47 45.96 -18.16
CA GLU A 187 41.51 47.40 -17.88
C GLU A 187 42.59 48.09 -18.74
N SER A 188 42.21 49.19 -19.37
CA SER A 188 43.12 50.26 -19.74
C SER A 188 42.45 51.60 -19.48
N THR A 189 43.27 52.57 -19.09
CA THR A 189 42.95 53.74 -18.27
C THR A 189 42.51 54.98 -19.06
N HIS A 190 41.97 55.95 -18.29
CA HIS A 190 41.92 57.40 -18.49
C HIS A 190 40.70 58.09 -19.14
N SER A 191 39.95 58.76 -18.25
CA SER A 191 39.63 60.20 -18.21
C SER A 191 38.38 60.76 -18.90
N ALA A 192 37.72 61.63 -18.11
CA ALA A 192 37.08 62.91 -18.44
C ALA A 192 35.54 62.98 -18.65
N LEU A 193 34.94 63.72 -17.71
CA LEU A 193 33.97 64.82 -17.87
C LEU A 193 32.48 64.54 -18.24
N GLU A 194 31.65 64.96 -17.28
CA GLU A 194 30.48 65.85 -17.42
C GLU A 194 29.10 65.39 -17.94
N ASN A 195 28.13 65.66 -17.05
CA ASN A 195 26.87 66.39 -17.25
C ASN A 195 25.56 65.68 -17.65
N GLN A 196 24.60 65.88 -16.72
CA GLN A 196 23.21 66.33 -16.90
C GLN A 196 22.19 65.31 -17.48
N ALA A 197 21.25 64.88 -16.64
CA ALA A 197 19.87 65.40 -16.53
C ALA A 197 18.97 64.89 -17.68
N SER A 198 17.82 64.26 -17.46
CA SER A 198 16.67 64.82 -16.75
C SER A 198 15.42 63.94 -16.96
N LYS A 199 14.47 64.06 -16.02
CA LYS A 199 13.01 64.04 -16.19
C LYS A 199 12.26 62.71 -16.48
N ALA A 200 11.57 62.25 -15.43
CA ALA A 200 10.17 61.81 -15.46
C ALA A 200 9.24 62.99 -15.88
N PRO A 201 7.89 62.89 -16.11
CA PRO A 201 6.94 62.03 -15.38
C PRO A 201 5.61 61.62 -16.08
N ASN A 202 4.73 60.99 -15.29
CA ASN A 202 3.24 60.99 -15.34
C ASN A 202 2.53 60.35 -16.54
N ASP A 203 1.30 59.85 -16.47
CA ASP A 203 0.23 59.64 -15.47
C ASP A 203 -0.61 58.48 -16.08
N GLY A 204 -1.18 57.53 -15.35
CA GLY A 204 -2.42 57.69 -14.60
C GLY A 204 -3.60 57.07 -15.37
N GLN A 205 -4.20 56.00 -14.82
CA GLN A 205 -5.65 55.88 -14.54
C GLN A 205 -6.08 54.43 -14.26
N GLN A 206 -6.68 54.26 -13.08
CA GLN A 206 -7.58 53.17 -12.70
C GLN A 206 -8.89 53.22 -13.51
N ILE A 207 -9.64 52.12 -13.57
CA ILE A 207 -11.08 52.02 -13.21
C ILE A 207 -11.48 50.54 -13.12
N SER A 208 -12.55 50.30 -12.37
CA SER A 208 -12.97 49.14 -11.60
C SER A 208 -14.12 48.29 -12.16
N LYS A 209 -14.22 47.06 -11.63
CA LYS A 209 -15.41 46.23 -11.28
C LYS A 209 -16.39 45.72 -12.37
N GLY A 210 -16.74 44.43 -12.25
CA GLY A 210 -18.01 43.87 -12.74
C GLY A 210 -18.16 42.35 -12.51
N ILE A 211 -19.10 41.96 -11.64
CA ILE A 211 -19.50 40.60 -11.25
C ILE A 211 -20.60 40.07 -12.19
N HIS A 212 -20.56 38.79 -12.63
CA HIS A 212 -21.77 37.99 -12.90
C HIS A 212 -21.48 36.47 -13.10
N THR A 213 -22.04 35.62 -12.23
CA THR A 213 -22.52 34.24 -12.50
C THR A 213 -24.02 34.33 -12.89
N PRO A 214 -24.73 33.35 -13.52
CA PRO A 214 -24.73 31.91 -13.18
C PRO A 214 -25.08 30.89 -14.31
N LYS A 215 -24.96 29.57 -14.01
CA LYS A 215 -25.99 28.50 -14.11
C LYS A 215 -25.47 27.12 -14.54
N GLU A 216 -25.93 26.16 -13.75
CA GLU A 216 -25.98 24.70 -13.96
C GLU A 216 -26.80 24.31 -15.19
N PHE A 217 -26.49 23.15 -15.79
CA PHE A 217 -27.46 22.27 -16.44
C PHE A 217 -26.98 20.80 -16.44
N HIS A 218 -27.89 19.95 -15.92
CA HIS A 218 -28.08 18.48 -16.05
C HIS A 218 -26.95 17.49 -15.76
#